data_AF-A0A3G3IN23-F1
#
_entry.id   AF-A0A3G3IN23-F1
#
_cell.length_a   1.000
_cell.length_b   1.000
_cell.length_c   1.000
_cell.angle_alpha   90.00
_cell.angle_beta   90.00
_cell.angle_gamma   90.00
#
_symmetry.space_group_name_H-M   'P 1'
#
loop_
_entity.id
_entity.type
_entity.pdbx_description
1 polymer ?
#
loop_
_entity_poly.entity_id
_entity_poly.type
_entity_poly.pdbx_seq_one_letter_code
_entity_poly.pdbx_strand_id
1 'polypeptide(L)' 'MVLDFWHNYKVHYLRRNNTLNFDSMKEFSIPSRIIREVLLNEVVNEMEVKR' A
#
# COMPACT_ATOMS: atom_id res chain seq x y z
N MET A 1 -4.63 -9.16 -13.68
CA MET A 1 -4.79 -10.32 -12.78
C MET A 1 -3.46 -10.82 -12.20
N VAL A 2 -2.47 -11.30 -12.98
CA VAL A 2 -1.14 -11.69 -12.41
C VAL A 2 -0.32 -10.48 -11.94
N LEU A 3 -0.37 -9.37 -12.68
CA LEU A 3 0.32 -8.12 -12.31
C LEU A 3 -0.20 -7.57 -10.97
N ASP A 4 -1.52 -7.58 -10.75
CA ASP A 4 -2.11 -7.09 -9.50
C ASP A 4 -1.70 -7.98 -8.31
N PHE A 5 -1.60 -9.30 -8.50
CA PHE A 5 -1.12 -10.22 -7.47
C PHE A 5 0.31 -9.88 -7.01
N TRP A 6 1.23 -9.64 -7.94
CA TRP A 6 2.62 -9.31 -7.59
C TRP A 6 2.73 -7.97 -6.87
N HIS A 7 1.97 -6.97 -7.29
CA HIS A 7 1.96 -5.67 -6.60
C HIS A 7 1.34 -5.78 -5.21
N ASN A 8 0.27 -6.55 -5.04
CA ASN A 8 -0.30 -6.84 -3.73
C ASN A 8 0.72 -7.54 -2.83
N TYR A 9 1.46 -8.52 -3.35
CA TYR A 9 2.55 -9.16 -2.61
C TYR A 9 3.61 -8.15 -2.15
N LYS A 10 4.05 -7.23 -3.03
CA LYS A 10 5.00 -6.17 -2.68
C LYS A 10 4.45 -5.26 -1.57
N VAL A 11 3.19 -4.84 -1.66
CA VAL A 11 2.52 -4.06 -0.61
C VAL A 11 2.51 -4.84 0.72
N HIS A 12 2.15 -6.13 0.71
CA HIS A 12 2.18 -6.97 1.90
C HIS A 12 3.58 -7.11 2.50
N TYR A 13 4.59 -7.27 1.65
CA TYR A 13 5.99 -7.33 2.09
C TYR A 13 6.40 -6.02 2.78
N LEU A 14 6.14 -4.87 2.17
CA LEU A 14 6.46 -3.56 2.77
C LEU A 14 5.71 -3.35 4.09
N ARG A 15 4.43 -3.72 4.15
CA ARG A 15 3.61 -3.61 5.37
C ARG A 15 4.17 -4.45 6.51
N ARG A 16 4.55 -5.70 6.22
CA ARG A 16 5.11 -6.61 7.22
C ARG A 16 6.43 -6.13 7.79
N ASN A 17 7.21 -5.36 7.01
CA ASN A 17 8.48 -4.80 7.45
C ASN A 17 8.35 -3.37 8.02
N ASN A 18 7.13 -2.86 8.21
CA ASN A 18 6.86 -1.48 8.64
C ASN A 18 7.51 -0.41 7.74
N THR A 19 7.70 -0.72 6.47
CA THR A 19 8.29 0.18 5.47
C THR A 19 7.28 0.60 4.40
N LEU A 20 5.99 0.35 4.61
CA LEU A 20 4.91 0.76 3.71
C LEU A 20 4.70 2.28 3.80
N ASN A 21 5.51 3.02 3.05
CA ASN A 21 5.37 4.46 2.84
C ASN A 21 5.43 4.76 1.33
N PHE A 22 5.13 6.00 0.95
CA PHE A 22 5.07 6.41 -0.45
C PHE A 22 6.37 6.14 -1.21
N ASP A 23 7.51 6.50 -0.61
CA ASP A 23 8.83 6.38 -1.24
C ASP A 23 9.21 4.91 -1.48
N SER A 24 9.06 4.05 -0.48
CA SER A 24 9.29 2.61 -0.62
C SER A 24 8.39 1.99 -1.70
N MET A 25 7.11 2.38 -1.77
CA MET A 25 6.20 1.88 -2.80
C MET A 25 6.62 2.31 -4.21
N LYS A 26 7.14 3.54 -4.35
CA LYS A 26 7.69 4.07 -5.59
C LYS A 26 8.96 3.33 -6.01
N GLU A 27 9.89 3.11 -5.10
CA GLU A 27 11.13 2.34 -5.34
C GLU A 27 10.83 0.91 -5.80
N PHE A 28 9.80 0.28 -5.23
CA PHE A 28 9.36 -1.08 -5.62
C PHE A 28 8.54 -1.12 -6.92
N SER A 29 8.42 0.01 -7.62
CA SER A 29 7.69 0.16 -8.88
C SER A 29 6.22 -0.26 -8.75
N ILE A 30 5.59 0.05 -7.61
CA ILE A 30 4.17 -0.20 -7.43
C ILE A 30 3.37 0.83 -8.24
N PRO A 31 2.36 0.41 -9.03
CA PRO A 31 1.53 1.31 -9.80
C PRO A 31 0.86 2.38 -8.94
N SER A 32 0.82 3.61 -9.44
CA SER A 32 0.21 4.76 -8.74
C SER A 32 -1.24 4.52 -8.32
N ARG A 33 -2.00 3.76 -9.12
CA ARG A 33 -3.37 3.32 -8.78
C ARG A 33 -3.42 2.56 -7.46
N ILE A 34 -2.52 1.59 -7.28
CA ILE A 34 -2.44 0.75 -6.08
C ILE A 34 -1.93 1.57 -4.90
N ILE A 35 -0.90 2.42 -5.10
CA ILE A 35 -0.41 3.33 -4.06
C ILE A 35 -1.54 4.20 -3.53
N ARG A 36 -2.35 4.79 -4.42
CA ARG A 36 -3.50 5.63 -4.06
C ARG A 36 -4.52 4.85 -3.22
N GLU A 37 -4.88 3.64 -3.66
CA GLU A 37 -5.82 2.78 -2.94
C GLU A 37 -5.29 2.43 -1.53
N VAL A 38 -4.01 2.07 -1.40
CA VAL A 38 -3.39 1.76 -0.11
C VAL A 38 -3.43 2.94 0.85
N LEU A 39 -2.99 4.13 0.40
CA LEU A 39 -2.96 5.34 1.24
C LEU A 39 -4.36 5.78 1.66
N LEU A 40 -5.34 5.75 0.74
CA LEU A 40 -6.72 6.11 1.07
C LEU A 40 -7.31 5.16 2.12
N ASN A 41 -7.06 3.86 1.99
CA ASN A 41 -7.53 2.88 2.97
C ASN A 41 -6.90 3.10 4.36
N GLU A 42 -5.63 3.51 4.43
CA GLU A 42 -4.97 3.81 5.71
C GLU A 42 -5.60 5.03 6.39
N VAL A 43 -5.88 6.10 5.64
CA VAL A 43 -6.57 7.28 6.17
C VAL A 43 -7.99 6.94 6.65
N VAL A 44 -8.75 6.14 5.88
CA VAL A 44 -10.10 5.71 6.28
C VAL A 44 -10.05 4.90 7.58
N ASN A 45 -9.15 3.93 7.68
CA ASN A 45 -8.99 3.12 8.88
C ASN A 45 -8.63 3.99 10.10
N GLU A 46 -7.75 4.98 9.95
CA GLU A 46 -7.42 5.91 11.03
C GLU A 46 -8.61 6.77 11.47
N MET A 47 -9.48 7.16 10.54
CA MET A 47 -10.70 7.90 10.86
C MET A 47 -11.74 7.02 11.57
N GLU A 48 -11.88 5.76 11.18
CA GLU A 48 -12.80 4.81 11.82
C GLU A 48 -12.36 4.43 13.24
N VAL A 49 -11.06 4.22 13.47
CA VAL A 49 -10.52 3.90 14.81
C VAL A 49 -10.68 5.05 15.81
N LYS A 50 -10.76 6.29 15.33
CA LYS A 50 -10.93 7.49 16.17
C LYS A 50 -12.39 7.80 16.55
N ARG A 51 -13.36 7.03 16.05
CA ARG A 51 -14.80 7.19 16.33
C ARG A 51 -15.25 6.27 17.46
#